data_AF-A0A8I6WWU4-F1
#
_entry.id   AF-A0A8I6WWU4-F1
#
_cell.length_a   1.000
_cell.length_b   1.000
_cell.length_c   1.000
_cell.angle_alpha   90.00
_cell.angle_beta   90.00
_cell.angle_gamma   90.00
#
_symmetry.space_group_name_H-M   'P 1'
#
loop_
_entity.id
_entity.type
_entity.pdbx_description
1 polymer ?
#
loop_
_entity_poly.entity_id
_entity_poly.type
_entity_poly.pdbx_seq_one_letter_code
_entity_poly.pdbx_strand_id
1 'polypeptide(L)'
;MSNSRASSRGASGGVAVTPSMSASSIVAKAASGSHVLKIDGYSRTKGLGCGKFITSRSFVVGGHCWCLRYYPDSDDESMFHNRWISILLCLDPSEAGEVRAQFKISLLDKEGHPVPRYVWNNDTCFTFSGKREPPVSGLFIEKAELESLPYLKDDCFSVRCDITVVMEIVTEDLVVPAVERGIKKETF
;
A
#
# COMPACT_ATOMS: atom_id res chain seq x y z
N MET A 1 -7.33 36.84 78.82
CA MET A 1 -7.33 37.91 77.78
C MET A 1 -5.91 38.45 77.78
N SER A 2 -5.06 38.39 76.76
CA SER A 2 -5.22 38.13 75.33
C SER A 2 -3.84 37.81 74.75
N ASN A 3 -3.78 36.96 73.73
CA ASN A 3 -2.60 36.69 72.89
C ASN A 3 -2.15 37.94 72.14
N SER A 4 -0.86 37.99 71.75
CA SER A 4 -0.45 38.60 70.48
C SER A 4 0.82 37.94 69.95
N ARG A 5 0.66 37.27 68.80
CA ARG A 5 1.70 36.69 67.94
C ARG A 5 2.40 37.80 67.16
N ALA A 6 3.72 37.72 67.03
CA ALA A 6 4.43 38.39 65.94
C ALA A 6 4.71 37.37 64.82
N SER A 7 4.15 37.66 63.65
CA SER A 7 4.36 36.97 62.38
C SER A 7 5.75 37.27 61.81
N SER A 8 6.39 36.26 61.23
CA SER A 8 7.06 36.43 59.94
C SER A 8 6.93 35.13 59.14
N ARG A 9 6.05 35.15 58.12
CA ARG A 9 5.99 34.10 57.10
C ARG A 9 6.82 34.59 55.92
N GLY A 10 7.96 33.96 55.70
CA GLY A 10 8.67 34.05 54.42
C GLY A 10 7.81 33.40 53.35
N ALA A 11 7.38 34.18 52.36
CA ALA A 11 6.75 33.64 51.16
C ALA A 11 7.85 33.00 50.30
N SER A 12 7.94 31.67 50.34
CA SER A 12 8.63 30.91 49.31
C SER A 12 7.80 31.02 48.04
N GLY A 13 8.27 31.83 47.08
CA GLY A 13 7.73 31.91 45.74
C GLY A 13 7.92 30.57 45.03
N GLY A 14 6.90 29.71 45.13
CA GLY A 14 6.85 28.49 44.33
C GLY A 14 6.77 28.88 42.86
N VAL A 15 7.84 28.57 42.11
CA VAL A 15 7.81 28.60 40.65
C VAL A 15 6.70 27.66 40.21
N ALA A 16 5.62 28.21 39.66
CA ALA A 16 4.59 27.42 39.03
C ALA A 16 5.22 26.74 37.81
N VAL A 17 5.64 25.47 37.98
CA VAL A 17 6.05 24.62 36.87
C VAL A 17 4.81 24.39 36.02
N THR A 18 4.72 25.13 34.91
CA THR A 18 3.75 24.83 33.89
C THR A 18 4.17 23.51 33.24
N PRO A 19 3.26 22.52 33.11
CA PRO A 19 3.61 21.31 32.38
C PRO A 19 3.89 21.70 30.93
N SER A 20 5.12 21.46 30.48
CA SER A 20 5.50 21.56 29.07
C SER A 20 4.88 20.37 28.33
N MET A 21 4.08 20.64 27.31
CA MET A 21 3.54 19.62 26.42
C MET A 21 4.19 19.76 25.05
N SER A 22 4.84 18.69 24.58
CA SER A 22 5.27 18.54 23.20
C SER A 22 4.37 17.54 22.49
N ALA A 23 4.20 17.73 21.18
CA ALA A 23 3.51 16.78 20.33
C ALA A 23 4.24 16.71 18.98
N SER A 24 4.22 15.54 18.36
CA SER A 24 4.75 15.30 17.02
C SER A 24 3.89 14.30 16.27
N SER A 25 3.98 14.31 14.94
CA SER A 25 3.33 13.37 14.03
C SER A 25 4.40 12.56 13.26
N ILE A 26 4.04 11.33 12.91
CA ILE A 26 4.78 10.51 11.94
C ILE A 26 3.92 10.47 10.68
N VAL A 27 4.44 11.03 9.59
CA VAL A 27 3.73 11.14 8.31
C VAL A 27 4.38 10.21 7.30
N ALA A 28 3.62 9.22 6.83
CA ALA A 28 4.02 8.35 5.73
C ALA A 28 3.51 8.93 4.41
N LYS A 29 4.43 9.43 3.57
CA LYS A 29 4.12 9.89 2.22
C LYS A 29 4.02 8.69 1.28
N ALA A 30 3.09 8.75 0.34
CA ALA A 30 2.90 7.70 -0.65
C ALA A 30 2.57 8.28 -2.03
N ALA A 31 2.90 7.53 -3.07
CA ALA A 31 2.51 7.82 -4.44
C ALA A 31 1.68 6.66 -5.00
N SER A 32 0.52 6.96 -5.56
CA SER A 32 -0.36 5.94 -6.15
C SER A 32 -0.42 6.06 -7.67
N GLY A 33 -0.65 4.93 -8.33
CA GLY A 33 -0.82 4.86 -9.77
C GLY A 33 -1.50 3.55 -10.18
N SER A 34 -1.78 3.44 -11.48
CA SER A 34 -2.45 2.26 -12.03
C SER A 34 -1.87 1.89 -13.40
N HIS A 35 -1.89 0.60 -13.71
CA HIS A 35 -1.51 0.07 -15.01
C HIS A 35 -2.54 -0.98 -15.47
N VAL A 36 -2.93 -0.91 -16.74
CA VAL A 36 -3.82 -1.90 -17.35
C VAL A 36 -3.02 -2.76 -18.31
N LEU A 37 -3.05 -4.07 -18.09
CA LEU A 37 -2.47 -5.06 -19.00
C LEU A 37 -3.60 -5.80 -19.72
N LYS A 38 -3.64 -5.65 -21.04
CA LYS A 38 -4.48 -6.47 -21.93
C LYS A 38 -3.70 -7.71 -22.38
N ILE A 39 -4.29 -8.88 -22.18
CA ILE A 39 -3.84 -10.12 -22.78
C ILE A 39 -4.68 -10.30 -24.04
N ASP A 40 -4.02 -10.30 -25.20
CA ASP A 40 -4.65 -10.41 -26.51
C ASP A 40 -4.15 -11.68 -27.20
N GLY A 41 -5.06 -12.62 -27.45
CA GLY A 41 -4.70 -13.96 -27.92
C GLY A 41 -4.44 -14.96 -26.80
N TYR A 42 -5.22 -14.90 -25.70
CA TYR A 42 -5.07 -15.76 -24.52
C TYR A 42 -4.92 -17.25 -24.86
N SER A 43 -5.68 -17.75 -25.83
CA SER A 43 -5.59 -19.15 -26.27
C SER A 43 -4.18 -19.57 -26.69
N ARG A 44 -3.43 -18.64 -27.30
CA ARG A 44 -2.05 -18.85 -27.79
C ARG A 44 -0.98 -18.63 -26.73
N THR A 45 -1.31 -18.01 -25.60
CA THR A 45 -0.36 -17.83 -24.50
C THR A 45 -0.31 -19.04 -23.57
N LYS A 46 -1.32 -19.91 -23.59
CA LYS A 46 -1.37 -21.16 -22.81
C LYS A 46 -0.31 -22.17 -23.25
N GLY A 47 0.10 -23.04 -22.33
CA GLY A 47 1.08 -24.10 -22.60
C GLY A 47 2.52 -23.60 -22.66
N LEU A 48 2.78 -22.42 -22.08
CA LEU A 48 4.12 -21.88 -21.88
C LEU A 48 4.91 -22.70 -20.85
N GLY A 49 4.20 -23.35 -19.91
CA GLY A 49 4.73 -24.17 -18.83
C GLY A 49 4.76 -23.43 -17.49
N CYS A 50 4.64 -24.19 -16.39
CA CYS A 50 4.68 -23.62 -15.03
C CYS A 50 5.98 -22.85 -14.79
N GLY A 51 5.89 -21.72 -14.07
CA GLY A 51 7.03 -20.85 -13.78
C GLY A 51 7.52 -20.03 -14.98
N LYS A 52 6.98 -20.24 -16.19
CA LYS A 52 7.28 -19.41 -17.37
C LYS A 52 6.29 -18.26 -17.47
N PHE A 53 6.80 -17.10 -17.87
CA PHE A 53 6.02 -15.87 -17.89
C PHE A 53 6.30 -15.00 -19.11
N ILE A 54 5.37 -14.08 -19.35
CA ILE A 54 5.47 -12.99 -20.31
C ILE A 54 5.45 -11.68 -19.51
N THR A 55 6.44 -10.82 -19.75
CA THR A 55 6.56 -9.52 -19.08
C THR A 55 5.81 -8.45 -19.89
N SER A 56 4.99 -7.68 -19.19
CA SER A 56 4.38 -6.44 -19.72
C SER A 56 5.41 -5.35 -20.00
N ARG A 57 4.97 -4.24 -20.61
CA ARG A 57 5.79 -3.03 -20.70
C ARG A 57 5.91 -2.37 -19.32
N SER A 58 7.06 -1.75 -19.07
CA SER A 58 7.29 -1.04 -17.82
C SER A 58 6.41 0.20 -17.69
N PHE A 59 6.03 0.54 -16.46
CA PHE A 59 5.28 1.75 -16.09
C PHE A 59 5.87 2.35 -14.82
N VAL A 60 5.68 3.66 -14.61
CA VAL A 60 6.35 4.40 -13.52
C VAL A 60 5.35 4.83 -12.46
N VAL A 61 5.64 4.49 -11.19
CA VAL A 61 4.90 4.99 -10.01
C VAL A 61 5.89 5.22 -8.88
N GLY A 62 5.75 6.35 -8.18
CA GLY A 62 6.65 6.71 -7.08
C GLY A 62 8.11 6.91 -7.51
N GLY A 63 8.35 7.25 -8.78
CA GLY A 63 9.70 7.40 -9.33
C GLY A 63 10.41 6.08 -9.66
N HIS A 64 9.73 4.94 -9.53
CA HIS A 64 10.28 3.61 -9.81
C HIS A 64 9.62 2.97 -11.03
N CYS A 65 10.40 2.23 -11.82
CA CYS A 65 9.89 1.41 -12.91
C CYS A 65 9.36 0.07 -12.40
N TRP A 66 8.14 -0.26 -12.80
CA TRP A 66 7.43 -1.49 -12.45
C TRP A 66 7.02 -2.23 -13.71
N CYS A 67 6.83 -3.54 -13.61
CA CYS A 67 6.19 -4.33 -14.64
C CYS A 67 5.31 -5.41 -14.02
N LEU A 68 4.34 -5.89 -14.78
CA LEU A 68 3.61 -7.13 -14.49
C LEU A 68 4.24 -8.31 -15.22
N ARG A 69 4.37 -9.43 -14.53
CA ARG A 69 4.64 -10.75 -15.12
C ARG A 69 3.36 -11.57 -15.15
N TYR A 70 3.00 -12.06 -16.34
CA TYR A 70 1.84 -12.91 -16.58
C TYR A 70 2.29 -14.35 -16.77
N TYR A 71 1.79 -15.25 -15.91
CA TYR A 71 2.05 -16.68 -15.93
C TYR A 71 0.78 -17.39 -16.39
N PRO A 72 0.70 -17.81 -17.65
CA PRO A 72 -0.48 -18.48 -18.18
C PRO A 72 -0.71 -19.87 -17.57
N ASP A 73 0.31 -20.48 -16.96
CA ASP A 73 0.27 -21.84 -16.41
C ASP A 73 0.79 -21.90 -14.95
N SER A 74 0.53 -20.86 -14.15
CA SER A 74 0.97 -20.68 -12.75
C SER A 74 2.43 -20.24 -12.56
N ASP A 75 2.64 -19.42 -11.53
CA ASP A 75 3.96 -19.03 -11.00
C ASP A 75 4.58 -20.10 -10.10
N ASP A 76 3.75 -20.97 -9.51
CA ASP A 76 4.20 -22.18 -8.81
C ASP A 76 4.52 -23.30 -9.81
N GLU A 77 5.72 -23.87 -9.70
CA GLU A 77 6.20 -25.02 -10.49
C GLU A 77 5.54 -26.34 -10.08
N SER A 78 4.79 -26.37 -8.98
CA SER A 78 4.06 -27.57 -8.56
C SER A 78 2.90 -27.89 -9.53
N MET A 79 2.78 -29.17 -9.91
CA MET A 79 1.78 -29.61 -10.89
C MET A 79 0.32 -29.40 -10.42
N PHE A 80 0.09 -29.16 -9.13
CA PHE A 80 -1.25 -28.94 -8.58
C PHE A 80 -1.87 -27.59 -8.99
N HIS A 81 -1.03 -26.63 -9.38
CA HIS A 81 -1.45 -25.27 -9.70
C HIS A 81 -1.41 -24.94 -11.20
N ASN A 82 -1.06 -25.87 -12.08
CA ASN A 82 -1.00 -25.63 -13.53
C ASN A 82 -2.33 -25.15 -14.17
N ARG A 83 -3.44 -25.25 -13.43
CA ARG A 83 -4.78 -24.79 -13.81
C ARG A 83 -5.05 -23.32 -13.49
N TRP A 84 -4.14 -22.65 -12.80
CA TRP A 84 -4.24 -21.25 -12.43
C TRP A 84 -3.49 -20.34 -13.40
N ILE A 85 -4.00 -19.13 -13.55
CA ILE A 85 -3.28 -17.99 -14.10
C ILE A 85 -2.73 -17.21 -12.91
N SER A 86 -1.44 -16.86 -12.98
CA SER A 86 -0.83 -15.98 -11.99
C SER A 86 -0.40 -14.66 -12.62
N ILE A 87 -0.55 -13.56 -11.87
CA ILE A 87 -0.09 -12.23 -12.27
C ILE A 87 0.65 -11.61 -11.10
N LEU A 88 1.89 -11.21 -11.33
CA LEU A 88 2.76 -10.67 -10.30
C LEU A 88 3.19 -9.25 -10.66
N LEU A 89 3.14 -8.36 -9.68
CA LEU A 89 3.82 -7.08 -9.74
C LEU A 89 5.31 -7.29 -9.46
N CYS A 90 6.16 -6.71 -10.29
CA CYS A 90 7.61 -6.76 -10.14
C CYS A 90 8.19 -5.36 -10.23
N LEU A 91 9.24 -5.11 -9.45
CA LEU A 91 10.12 -3.97 -9.67
C LEU A 91 11.01 -4.27 -10.88
N ASP A 92 11.22 -3.31 -11.77
CA ASP A 92 12.03 -3.52 -12.97
C ASP A 92 13.46 -3.94 -12.56
N PRO A 93 14.07 -4.95 -13.22
CA PRO A 93 15.43 -5.40 -12.89
C PRO A 93 16.50 -4.31 -12.95
N SER A 94 16.27 -3.22 -13.69
CA SER A 94 17.20 -2.08 -13.72
C SER A 94 17.17 -1.21 -12.46
N GLU A 95 16.12 -1.32 -11.63
CA GLU A 95 15.98 -0.53 -10.41
C GLU A 95 16.95 -1.00 -9.32
N ALA A 96 17.61 -0.02 -8.68
CA ALA A 96 18.51 -0.28 -7.58
C ALA A 96 17.77 -0.25 -6.24
N GLY A 97 18.14 -1.15 -5.33
CA GLY A 97 17.63 -1.14 -3.95
C GLY A 97 16.33 -1.92 -3.76
N GLU A 98 15.60 -1.49 -2.74
CA GLU A 98 14.35 -2.10 -2.28
C GLU A 98 13.26 -1.03 -2.19
N VAL A 99 12.08 -1.35 -2.68
CA VAL A 99 10.94 -0.43 -2.74
C VAL A 99 9.76 -1.05 -2.03
N ARG A 100 9.16 -0.31 -1.10
CA ARG A 100 7.96 -0.75 -0.39
C ARG A 100 6.72 -0.31 -1.13
N ALA A 101 5.84 -1.25 -1.45
CA ALA A 101 4.57 -0.94 -2.11
C ALA A 101 3.44 -1.86 -1.65
N GLN A 102 2.22 -1.32 -1.71
CA GLN A 102 0.98 -2.08 -1.68
C GLN A 102 0.44 -2.15 -3.10
N PHE A 103 -0.23 -3.24 -3.44
CA PHE A 103 -0.88 -3.33 -4.74
C PHE A 103 -2.11 -4.22 -4.72
N LYS A 104 -2.95 -4.03 -5.72
CA LYS A 104 -4.15 -4.80 -5.98
C LYS A 104 -4.21 -5.11 -7.48
N ILE A 105 -4.56 -6.34 -7.83
CA ILE A 105 -4.82 -6.74 -9.21
C ILE A 105 -6.29 -7.08 -9.36
N SER A 106 -6.94 -6.53 -10.39
CA SER A 106 -8.36 -6.74 -10.64
C SER A 106 -8.60 -7.17 -12.08
N LEU A 107 -9.50 -8.14 -12.29
CA LEU A 107 -10.05 -8.40 -13.63
C LEU A 107 -10.93 -7.23 -14.03
N LEU A 108 -10.89 -6.83 -15.29
CA LEU A 108 -11.75 -5.79 -15.82
C LEU A 108 -12.95 -6.37 -16.56
N ASP A 109 -14.11 -5.74 -16.41
CA ASP A 109 -15.28 -5.99 -17.25
C ASP A 109 -15.13 -5.37 -18.65
N LYS A 110 -16.18 -5.45 -19.46
CA LYS A 110 -16.17 -4.98 -20.85
C LYS A 110 -16.09 -3.46 -20.95
N GLU A 111 -16.52 -2.78 -19.89
CA GLU A 111 -16.53 -1.34 -19.74
C GLU A 111 -15.22 -0.82 -19.12
N GLY A 112 -14.31 -1.73 -18.72
CA GLY A 112 -13.01 -1.41 -18.14
C GLY A 112 -13.05 -1.19 -16.62
N HIS A 113 -14.13 -1.57 -15.95
CA HIS A 113 -14.24 -1.46 -14.50
C HIS A 113 -13.75 -2.74 -13.79
N PRO A 114 -13.12 -2.61 -12.60
CA PRO A 114 -12.76 -3.77 -11.78
C PRO A 114 -13.98 -4.62 -11.41
N VAL A 115 -13.91 -5.92 -11.67
CA VAL A 115 -14.92 -6.89 -11.24
C VAL A 115 -14.66 -7.26 -9.76
N PRO A 116 -15.55 -6.91 -8.81
CA PRO A 116 -15.25 -7.02 -7.37
C PRO A 116 -14.88 -8.44 -6.90
N ARG A 117 -15.44 -9.47 -7.54
CA ARG A 117 -15.15 -10.88 -7.24
C ARG A 117 -13.72 -11.31 -7.61
N TYR A 118 -13.14 -10.68 -8.63
CA TYR A 118 -11.83 -11.05 -9.20
C TYR A 118 -10.82 -9.97 -8.88
N VAL A 119 -10.76 -9.66 -7.59
CA VAL A 119 -9.80 -8.75 -7.00
C VAL A 119 -8.88 -9.59 -6.13
N TRP A 120 -7.60 -9.55 -6.47
CA TRP A 120 -6.56 -10.02 -5.60
C TRP A 120 -5.90 -8.81 -4.92
N ASN A 121 -6.17 -8.66 -3.63
CA ASN A 121 -5.52 -7.69 -2.77
C ASN A 121 -4.77 -8.42 -1.65
N ASN A 122 -3.64 -7.85 -1.26
CA ASN A 122 -3.15 -8.04 0.09
C ASN A 122 -3.06 -6.64 0.69
N ASP A 123 -3.76 -6.39 1.80
CA ASP A 123 -3.68 -5.11 2.52
C ASP A 123 -2.30 -4.91 3.18
N THR A 124 -1.39 -5.87 3.03
CA THR A 124 -0.01 -5.83 3.48
C THR A 124 0.89 -5.14 2.46
N CYS A 125 1.76 -4.26 2.97
CA CYS A 125 2.82 -3.64 2.20
C CYS A 125 3.99 -4.62 2.02
N PHE A 126 4.43 -4.85 0.79
CA PHE A 126 5.56 -5.73 0.48
C PHE A 126 6.81 -4.93 0.11
N THR A 127 7.97 -5.55 0.33
CA THR A 127 9.25 -5.04 -0.15
C THR A 127 9.62 -5.73 -1.46
N PHE A 128 9.76 -4.94 -2.52
CA PHE A 128 10.15 -5.40 -3.85
C PHE A 128 11.61 -5.08 -4.13
N SER A 129 12.26 -5.91 -4.93
CA SER A 129 13.62 -5.68 -5.43
C SER A 129 13.71 -6.17 -6.86
N GLY A 130 14.34 -5.41 -7.76
CA GLY A 130 14.55 -5.84 -9.15
C GLY A 130 15.46 -7.07 -9.28
N LYS A 131 16.13 -7.46 -8.18
CA LYS A 131 17.09 -8.58 -8.13
C LYS A 131 16.52 -9.86 -7.53
N ARG A 132 15.29 -9.83 -6.99
CA ARG A 132 14.67 -10.97 -6.28
C ARG A 132 13.25 -11.16 -6.76
N GLU A 133 12.75 -12.39 -6.64
CA GLU A 133 11.33 -12.65 -6.88
C GLU A 133 10.47 -11.90 -5.84
N PRO A 134 9.28 -11.42 -6.24
CA PRO A 134 8.33 -10.81 -5.31
C PRO A 134 8.00 -11.77 -4.17
N PRO A 135 7.88 -11.29 -2.91
CA PRO A 135 7.64 -12.13 -1.74
C PRO A 135 6.17 -12.56 -1.61
N VAL A 136 5.47 -12.75 -2.72
CA VAL A 136 4.01 -12.85 -2.77
C VAL A 136 3.61 -13.85 -3.87
N SER A 137 2.63 -14.72 -3.60
CA SER A 137 2.08 -15.67 -4.59
C SER A 137 1.19 -14.95 -5.58
N GLY A 138 1.35 -15.18 -6.88
CA GLY A 138 0.61 -14.48 -7.93
C GLY A 138 -0.74 -15.08 -8.31
N LEU A 139 -1.21 -16.13 -7.61
CA LEU A 139 -2.42 -16.88 -7.98
C LEU A 139 -3.64 -15.95 -8.10
N PHE A 140 -4.15 -15.79 -9.32
CA PHE A 140 -5.18 -14.79 -9.63
C PHE A 140 -6.53 -15.42 -9.94
N ILE A 141 -6.61 -16.31 -10.93
CA ILE A 141 -7.87 -16.93 -11.36
C ILE A 141 -7.62 -18.32 -11.97
N GLU A 142 -8.53 -19.26 -11.76
CA GLU A 142 -8.50 -20.54 -12.48
C GLU A 142 -8.85 -20.34 -13.96
N LYS A 143 -8.15 -21.06 -14.85
CA LYS A 143 -8.38 -20.97 -16.30
C LYS A 143 -9.82 -21.31 -16.66
N ALA A 144 -10.35 -22.39 -16.10
CA ALA A 144 -11.73 -22.81 -16.34
C ALA A 144 -12.76 -21.76 -15.87
N GLU A 145 -12.47 -21.07 -14.77
CA GLU A 145 -13.32 -19.97 -14.31
C GLU A 145 -13.23 -18.79 -15.30
N LEU A 146 -12.03 -18.33 -15.66
CA LEU A 146 -11.85 -17.26 -16.65
C LEU A 146 -12.54 -17.57 -17.99
N GLU A 147 -12.40 -18.80 -18.47
CA GLU A 147 -12.99 -19.27 -19.73
C GLU A 147 -14.52 -19.33 -19.70
N SER A 148 -15.12 -19.40 -18.51
CA SER A 148 -16.58 -19.33 -18.32
C SER A 148 -17.10 -17.89 -18.21
N LEU A 149 -16.23 -16.91 -17.95
CA LEU A 149 -16.63 -15.53 -17.71
C LEU A 149 -16.90 -14.77 -19.01
N PRO A 150 -17.87 -13.84 -19.01
CA PRO A 150 -18.14 -13.00 -20.18
C PRO A 150 -17.06 -11.95 -20.45
N TYR A 151 -16.06 -11.84 -19.57
CA TYR A 151 -14.96 -10.88 -19.64
C TYR A 151 -13.79 -11.37 -20.49
N LEU A 152 -13.69 -12.69 -20.72
CA LEU A 152 -12.86 -13.24 -21.79
C LEU A 152 -13.65 -13.14 -23.09
N LYS A 153 -13.33 -12.13 -23.90
CA LYS A 153 -14.05 -11.84 -25.16
C LYS A 153 -13.05 -11.69 -26.30
N ASP A 154 -13.37 -12.27 -27.45
CA ASP A 154 -12.53 -12.21 -28.65
C ASP A 154 -11.08 -12.68 -28.34
N ASP A 155 -10.95 -13.73 -27.53
CA ASP A 155 -9.68 -14.28 -27.04
C ASP A 155 -8.82 -13.25 -26.24
N CYS A 156 -9.47 -12.26 -25.63
CA CYS A 156 -8.84 -11.20 -24.86
C CYS A 156 -9.45 -11.06 -23.47
N PHE A 157 -8.62 -10.72 -22.49
CA PHE A 157 -9.07 -10.20 -21.19
C PHE A 157 -8.09 -9.12 -20.73
N SER A 158 -8.51 -8.29 -19.77
CA SER A 158 -7.66 -7.23 -19.22
C SER A 158 -7.64 -7.28 -17.71
N VAL A 159 -6.50 -6.93 -17.13
CA VAL A 159 -6.33 -6.74 -15.70
C VAL A 159 -5.81 -5.35 -15.41
N ARG A 160 -6.20 -4.80 -14.26
CA ARG A 160 -5.69 -3.54 -13.73
C ARG A 160 -4.89 -3.83 -12.47
N CYS A 161 -3.67 -3.33 -12.43
CA CYS A 161 -2.88 -3.22 -11.22
C CYS A 161 -3.02 -1.79 -10.67
N ASP A 162 -3.51 -1.66 -9.45
CA ASP A 162 -3.45 -0.44 -8.65
C ASP A 162 -2.31 -0.59 -7.66
N ILE A 163 -1.40 0.38 -7.62
CA ILE A 163 -0.19 0.35 -6.80
C ILE A 163 -0.09 1.62 -5.97
N THR A 164 0.38 1.48 -4.72
CA THR A 164 0.71 2.58 -3.81
C THR A 164 2.11 2.34 -3.26
N VAL A 165 3.05 3.19 -3.68
CA VAL A 165 4.46 3.14 -3.28
C VAL A 165 4.65 4.00 -2.04
N VAL A 166 5.29 3.42 -1.01
CA VAL A 166 5.71 4.16 0.19
C VAL A 166 6.96 4.96 -0.17
N MET A 167 6.88 6.27 -0.01
CA MET A 167 7.96 7.19 -0.36
C MET A 167 8.83 7.46 0.87
N GLU A 168 8.52 8.52 1.60
CA GLU A 168 9.25 8.92 2.81
C GLU A 168 8.38 8.74 4.04
N ILE A 169 9.02 8.43 5.17
CA ILE A 169 8.41 8.54 6.49
C ILE A 169 9.12 9.68 7.20
N VAL A 170 8.40 10.76 7.49
CA VAL A 170 8.96 11.96 8.13
C VAL A 170 8.31 12.19 9.49
N THR A 171 9.05 12.83 10.39
CA THR A 171 8.57 13.28 11.70
C THR A 171 8.39 14.78 11.70
N GLU A 172 7.24 15.26 12.14
CA GLU A 172 6.91 16.69 12.19
C GLU A 172 6.48 17.07 13.60
N ASP A 173 6.91 18.24 14.09
CA ASP A 173 6.41 18.76 15.35
C ASP A 173 5.00 19.34 15.17
N LEU A 174 4.11 19.02 16.09
CA LEU A 174 2.77 19.59 16.13
C LEU A 174 2.77 20.80 17.06
N VAL A 175 2.22 21.91 16.60
CA VAL A 175 2.00 23.08 17.43
C VAL A 175 0.87 22.75 18.41
N VAL A 176 1.21 22.56 19.69
CA VAL A 176 0.23 22.35 20.76
C VAL A 176 -0.37 23.72 21.14
N PRO A 177 -1.70 23.93 20.98
CA PRO A 177 -2.33 25.17 21.44
C PRO A 177 -2.14 25.32 22.95
N ALA A 178 -1.76 26.51 23.41
CA ALA A 178 -1.65 26.79 24.83
C ALA A 178 -3.03 26.61 25.50
N VAL A 179 -3.08 25.82 26.58
CA VAL A 179 -4.29 25.68 27.38
C VAL A 179 -4.62 27.03 28.01
N GLU A 180 -5.58 27.76 27.45
CA GLU A 180 -6.11 28.97 28.08
C GLU A 180 -6.82 28.58 29.38
N ARG A 181 -6.17 28.85 30.52
CA ARG A 181 -6.83 28.77 31.82
C ARG A 181 -7.86 29.89 31.89
N GLY A 182 -9.13 29.54 31.69
CA GLY A 182 -10.25 30.43 31.94
C GLY A 182 -10.23 30.91 33.39
N ILE A 183 -9.76 32.14 33.61
CA ILE A 183 -9.95 32.83 34.89
C ILE A 183 -11.43 33.19 34.95
N LYS A 184 -12.21 32.41 35.71
CA LYS A 184 -13.55 32.82 36.12
C LYS A 184 -13.37 34.07 36.99
N LYS A 185 -13.71 35.25 36.46
CA LYS A 185 -13.90 36.45 37.26
C LYS A 185 -15.24 36.29 38.00
N GLU A 186 -15.19 35.90 39.26
CA GLU A 186 -16.30 36.17 40.18
C GLU A 186 -16.44 37.69 40.30
N THR A 187 -17.66 38.18 40.09
CA THR A 187 -18.00 39.60 40.17
C THR A 187 -19.03 39.77 41.28
N PHE A 188 -18.55 40.39 42.38
CA PHE A 188 -19.19 40.90 43.60
C PHE A 188 -19.95 39.95 44.52
#